data_AF-A0A1V8UXA0-F1
#
_entry.id   AF-A0A1V8UXA0-F1
#
_cell.length_a   1.000
_cell.length_b   1.000
_cell.length_c   1.000
_cell.angle_alpha   90.00
_cell.angle_beta   90.00
_cell.angle_gamma   90.00
#
_symmetry.space_group_name_H-M   'P 1'
#
loop_
_entity.id
_entity.type
_entity.pdbx_description
1 polymer ?
#
loop_
_entity_poly.entity_id
_entity_poly.type
_entity_poly.pdbx_seq_one_letter_code
_entity_poly.pdbx_strand_id
1 'polypeptide(L)'
;MPLHLLGKKSWNVYNPAAIEKVRRDESDAAAREEAAEQRMQDEDAARRIAILRGETVPDLAPVVDDEVPRRRHEHDSKPRKRRKLRGEDDTDADIRFAREDALVGEKVREALGPKQERAISDAPLVDRAGHLQLVPMPDERTARILEKNTEAEAEKAKKQKREEDLVTMKFSNAAGYGNGMTKPWYAAGAVGPGMDVRGAIPEESSGKDVWGNLDPRRKEREQNRVVSNDPFAAMQQAQRQLKQSTKDKEVWELQRQKELQALKTAEDERRRRRRKHEHHRRDDVGELKGFSLDAMTDRSGERRRHDHRSRDRSRERNRKE
;
A
#
# COMPACT_ATOMS: atom_id res chain seq x y z
N MET A 1 20.41 19.40 -32.17
CA MET A 1 21.23 18.52 -31.29
C MET A 1 20.66 18.59 -29.89
N PRO A 2 20.18 17.49 -29.28
CA PRO A 2 19.60 17.57 -27.95
C PRO A 2 20.71 17.41 -26.89
N LEU A 3 21.10 18.51 -26.27
CA LEU A 3 22.07 18.54 -25.16
C LEU A 3 21.32 18.27 -23.83
N HIS A 4 21.13 16.99 -23.47
CA HIS A 4 20.67 16.66 -22.12
C HIS A 4 21.80 16.85 -21.10
N LEU A 5 21.94 18.09 -20.62
CA LEU A 5 22.94 18.49 -19.62
C LEU A 5 22.68 17.90 -18.23
N LEU A 6 21.47 17.38 -17.99
CA LEU A 6 21.07 16.85 -16.68
C LEU A 6 21.88 15.62 -16.27
N GLY A 7 22.26 14.76 -17.22
CA GLY A 7 23.06 13.56 -16.95
C GLY A 7 24.48 13.86 -16.43
N LYS A 8 25.01 15.06 -16.69
CA LYS A 8 26.36 15.47 -16.26
C LYS A 8 26.38 16.17 -14.90
N LYS A 9 25.22 16.43 -14.29
CA LYS A 9 25.11 17.11 -13.00
C LYS A 9 25.12 16.08 -11.87
N SER A 10 25.91 16.34 -10.84
CA SER A 10 26.06 15.45 -9.67
C SER A 10 24.83 15.38 -8.77
N TRP A 11 23.97 16.40 -8.79
CA TRP A 11 22.71 16.42 -8.06
C TRP A 11 21.57 15.71 -8.79
N ASN A 12 21.77 15.29 -10.06
CA ASN A 12 20.73 14.59 -10.78
C ASN A 12 20.48 13.22 -10.14
N VAL A 13 19.27 13.04 -9.61
CA VAL A 13 18.82 11.80 -8.96
C VAL A 13 18.92 10.60 -9.90
N TYR A 14 18.77 10.80 -11.21
CA TYR A 14 18.84 9.74 -12.21
C TYR A 14 20.28 9.37 -12.62
N ASN A 15 21.30 10.03 -12.07
CA ASN A 15 22.68 9.65 -12.31
C ASN A 15 23.00 8.35 -11.54
N PRO A 16 23.59 7.32 -12.17
CA PRO A 16 23.94 6.08 -11.48
C PRO A 16 24.73 6.30 -10.19
N ALA A 17 25.65 7.27 -10.16
CA ALA A 17 26.43 7.59 -8.96
C ALA A 17 25.58 8.14 -7.80
N ALA A 18 24.50 8.87 -8.09
CA ALA A 18 23.57 9.37 -7.08
C ALA A 18 22.68 8.23 -6.55
N ILE A 19 22.21 7.35 -7.44
CA ILE A 19 21.41 6.17 -7.10
C ILE A 19 22.22 5.21 -6.20
N GLU A 20 23.50 4.97 -6.53
CA GLU A 20 24.39 4.12 -5.72
C GLU A 20 24.63 4.69 -4.32
N LYS A 21 24.77 6.02 -4.20
CA LYS A 21 24.92 6.68 -2.90
C LYS A 21 23.66 6.51 -2.04
N VAL A 22 22.48 6.78 -2.62
CA VAL A 22 21.19 6.59 -1.92
C VAL A 22 21.03 5.14 -1.49
N ARG A 23 21.33 4.18 -2.38
CA ARG A 23 21.25 2.75 -2.05
C ARG A 23 22.19 2.37 -0.91
N ARG A 24 23.38 2.96 -0.84
CA ARG A 24 24.33 2.74 0.27
C ARG A 24 23.79 3.30 1.57
N ASP A 25 23.30 4.54 1.55
CA ASP A 25 22.71 5.20 2.72
C ASP A 25 21.47 4.44 3.21
N GLU A 26 20.63 3.93 2.30
CA GLU A 26 19.49 3.04 2.60
C GLU A 26 19.95 1.71 3.20
N SER A 27 21.01 1.09 2.66
CA SER A 27 21.54 -0.16 3.22
C SER A 27 22.16 0.05 4.61
N ASP A 28 22.83 1.18 4.85
CA ASP A 28 23.41 1.51 6.15
C ASP A 28 22.31 1.84 7.17
N ALA A 29 21.21 2.46 6.74
CA ALA A 29 20.03 2.68 7.58
C ALA A 29 19.33 1.36 7.93
N ALA A 30 19.07 0.52 6.92
CA ALA A 30 18.45 -0.79 7.12
C ALA A 30 19.29 -1.69 8.04
N ALA A 31 20.62 -1.70 7.91
CA ALA A 31 21.50 -2.47 8.79
C ALA A 31 21.45 -2.01 10.26
N ARG A 32 21.22 -0.71 10.51
CA ARG A 32 21.05 -0.20 11.88
C ARG A 32 19.70 -0.59 12.47
N GLU A 33 18.64 -0.57 11.66
CA GLU A 33 17.31 -1.00 12.06
C GLU A 33 17.31 -2.51 12.37
N GLU A 34 17.89 -3.34 11.50
CA GLU A 34 18.02 -4.79 11.72
C GLU A 34 18.81 -5.11 13.00
N ALA A 35 19.91 -4.38 13.27
CA ALA A 35 20.67 -4.56 14.50
C ALA A 35 19.87 -4.18 15.77
N ALA A 36 18.94 -3.22 15.67
CA ALA A 36 18.05 -2.87 16.77
C ALA A 36 16.94 -3.93 16.96
N GLU A 37 16.37 -4.43 15.86
CA GLU A 37 15.39 -5.52 15.89
C GLU A 37 15.98 -6.81 16.46
N GLN A 38 17.21 -7.16 16.08
CA GLN A 38 17.91 -8.32 16.65
C GLN A 38 18.09 -8.18 18.16
N ARG A 39 18.44 -6.99 18.66
CA ARG A 39 18.51 -6.75 20.12
C ARG A 39 17.17 -6.96 20.81
N MET A 40 16.08 -6.45 20.24
CA MET A 40 14.75 -6.68 20.81
C MET A 40 14.35 -8.16 20.76
N GLN A 41 14.67 -8.86 19.66
CA GLN A 41 14.43 -10.29 19.54
C GLN A 41 15.26 -11.11 20.55
N ASP A 42 16.51 -10.73 20.79
CA ASP A 42 17.37 -11.37 21.79
C ASP A 42 16.84 -11.15 23.20
N GLU A 43 16.35 -9.94 23.53
CA GLU A 43 15.70 -9.64 24.80
C GLU A 43 14.43 -10.47 24.99
N ASP A 44 13.58 -10.56 23.96
CA ASP A 44 12.37 -11.37 23.98
C ASP A 44 12.67 -12.88 24.05
N ALA A 45 13.70 -13.34 23.34
CA ALA A 45 14.17 -14.72 23.42
C ALA A 45 14.72 -15.03 24.81
N ALA A 46 15.52 -14.14 25.41
CA ALA A 46 16.03 -14.27 26.77
C ALA A 46 14.87 -14.33 27.78
N ARG A 47 13.85 -13.48 27.62
CA ARG A 47 12.63 -13.52 28.44
C ARG A 47 11.88 -14.84 28.30
N ARG A 48 11.70 -15.35 27.07
CA ARG A 48 11.08 -16.66 26.83
C ARG A 48 11.87 -17.79 27.49
N ILE A 49 13.19 -17.73 27.42
CA ILE A 49 14.06 -18.71 28.07
C ILE A 49 13.94 -18.62 29.60
N ALA A 50 13.87 -17.42 30.18
CA ALA A 50 13.68 -17.22 31.62
C ALA A 50 12.33 -17.80 32.11
N ILE A 51 11.25 -17.58 31.35
CA ILE A 51 9.94 -18.19 31.62
C ILE A 51 10.04 -19.71 31.59
N LEU A 52 10.71 -20.29 30.59
CA LEU A 52 10.93 -21.74 30.48
C LEU A 52 11.79 -22.30 31.63
N ARG A 53 12.68 -21.49 32.21
CA ARG A 53 13.47 -21.84 33.39
C ARG A 53 12.70 -21.65 34.71
N GLY A 54 11.48 -21.13 34.68
CA GLY A 54 10.67 -20.86 35.87
C GLY A 54 11.10 -19.62 36.66
N GLU A 55 11.92 -18.75 36.05
CA GLU A 55 12.29 -17.46 36.64
C GLU A 55 11.16 -16.44 36.42
N THR A 56 10.80 -15.67 37.46
CA THR A 56 9.76 -14.65 37.37
C THR A 56 10.28 -13.44 36.58
N VAL A 57 9.81 -13.27 35.35
CA VAL A 57 10.16 -12.13 34.49
C VAL A 57 9.40 -10.89 34.97
N PRO A 58 10.07 -9.72 35.14
CA PRO A 58 9.37 -8.48 35.48
C PRO A 58 8.36 -8.12 34.40
N ASP A 59 7.15 -7.74 34.82
CA ASP A 59 6.06 -7.39 33.92
C ASP A 59 6.50 -6.24 33.00
N LEU A 60 6.18 -6.34 31.71
CA LEU A 60 6.52 -5.28 30.77
C LEU A 60 5.86 -4.01 31.28
N ALA A 61 6.66 -2.98 31.57
CA ALA A 61 6.11 -1.65 31.80
C ALA A 61 5.13 -1.39 30.64
N PRO A 62 3.87 -0.99 30.94
CA PRO A 62 2.89 -0.75 29.90
C PRO A 62 3.58 0.12 28.87
N VAL A 63 3.52 -0.30 27.60
CA VAL A 63 3.85 0.57 26.49
C VAL A 63 2.93 1.75 26.72
N VAL A 64 3.49 2.80 27.33
CA VAL A 64 2.87 4.10 27.28
C VAL A 64 2.94 4.34 25.79
N ASP A 65 1.81 4.11 25.14
CA ASP A 65 1.48 4.82 23.92
C ASP A 65 1.56 6.28 24.37
N ASP A 66 2.78 6.81 24.45
CA ASP A 66 3.03 8.19 24.13
C ASP A 66 2.40 8.27 22.76
N GLU A 67 1.12 8.68 22.73
CA GLU A 67 0.45 9.11 21.53
C GLU A 67 1.43 10.08 20.94
N VAL A 68 2.24 9.61 19.99
CA VAL A 68 3.20 10.44 19.30
C VAL A 68 2.28 11.49 18.72
N PRO A 69 2.31 12.74 19.25
CA PRO A 69 1.27 13.70 18.94
C PRO A 69 1.33 13.80 17.44
N ARG A 70 0.24 13.37 16.77
CA ARG A 70 0.17 13.26 15.32
C ARG A 70 0.83 14.51 14.80
N ARG A 71 2.03 14.36 14.23
CA ARG A 71 2.81 15.49 13.74
C ARG A 71 1.96 16.06 12.63
N ARG A 72 1.10 17.04 12.96
CA ARG A 72 0.76 18.09 12.02
C ARG A 72 2.12 18.55 11.54
N HIS A 73 2.30 18.49 10.23
CA HIS A 73 3.37 19.17 9.53
C HIS A 73 3.22 20.67 9.83
N GLU A 74 3.61 21.06 11.04
CA GLU A 74 3.88 22.43 11.41
C GLU A 74 5.36 22.57 11.14
N HIS A 75 5.65 23.26 10.04
CA HIS A 75 6.99 23.62 9.63
C HIS A 75 7.82 24.10 10.82
N ASP A 76 9.01 23.50 10.96
CA ASP A 76 10.22 24.07 11.57
C ASP A 76 10.01 25.22 12.56
N SER A 77 9.72 24.90 13.82
CA SER A 77 10.00 25.80 14.93
C SER A 77 10.35 25.00 16.18
N LYS A 78 11.44 24.21 16.10
CA LYS A 78 12.17 23.85 17.31
C LYS A 78 12.53 25.16 18.02
N PRO A 79 12.16 25.37 19.29
CA PRO A 79 12.55 26.58 20.01
C PRO A 79 14.08 26.69 19.94
N ARG A 80 14.58 27.80 19.38
CA ARG A 80 16.01 27.98 19.14
C ARG A 80 16.74 27.81 20.47
N LYS A 81 17.72 26.90 20.53
CA LYS A 81 18.49 26.64 21.74
C LYS A 81 19.08 27.95 22.27
N ARG A 82 18.68 28.33 23.48
CA ARG A 82 19.04 29.62 24.09
C ARG A 82 20.51 29.56 24.50
N ARG A 83 21.28 30.62 24.21
CA ARG A 83 22.73 30.65 24.47
C ARG A 83 23.01 30.90 25.95
N LYS A 84 24.10 30.32 26.45
CA LYS A 84 24.69 30.65 27.77
C LYS A 84 25.22 32.09 27.75
N LEU A 85 25.05 32.84 28.84
CA LEU A 85 25.75 34.12 29.02
C LEU A 85 27.23 33.89 29.36
N ARG A 86 28.08 34.90 29.13
CA ARG A 86 29.50 34.81 29.48
C ARG A 86 29.64 34.78 31.01
N GLY A 87 30.18 33.67 31.54
CA GLY A 87 30.41 33.49 32.97
C GLY A 87 29.28 32.80 33.75
N GLU A 88 28.24 32.29 33.07
CA GLU A 88 27.22 31.43 33.69
C GLU A 88 27.70 29.96 33.71
N ASP A 89 27.58 29.29 34.86
CA ASP A 89 27.74 27.83 34.98
C ASP A 89 26.52 27.09 34.40
N ASP A 90 26.69 25.81 34.09
CA ASP A 90 25.66 24.99 33.42
C ASP A 90 24.37 24.88 34.25
N THR A 91 24.49 24.82 35.58
CA THR A 91 23.34 24.80 36.51
C THR A 91 22.62 26.15 36.56
N ASP A 92 23.36 27.24 36.50
CA ASP A 92 22.80 28.60 36.55
C ASP A 92 22.04 28.92 35.26
N ALA A 93 22.55 28.45 34.12
CA ALA A 93 21.86 28.53 32.84
C ALA A 93 20.51 27.78 32.88
N ASP A 94 20.48 26.57 33.43
CA ASP A 94 19.26 25.75 33.53
C ASP A 94 18.22 26.37 34.49
N ILE A 95 18.66 26.88 35.65
CA ILE A 95 17.77 27.59 36.60
C ILE A 95 17.15 28.83 35.95
N ARG A 96 17.92 29.59 35.16
CA ARG A 96 17.40 30.76 34.45
C ARG A 96 16.36 30.35 33.41
N PHE A 97 16.64 29.33 32.60
CA PHE A 97 15.66 28.85 31.61
C PHE A 97 14.36 28.36 32.27
N ALA A 98 14.46 27.59 33.36
CA ALA A 98 13.29 27.12 34.11
C ALA A 98 12.42 28.27 34.66
N ARG A 99 13.04 29.33 35.18
CA ARG A 99 12.30 30.52 35.66
C ARG A 99 11.57 31.25 34.54
N GLU A 100 12.23 31.40 33.40
CA GLU A 100 11.63 32.07 32.25
C GLU A 100 10.45 31.28 31.66
N ASP A 101 10.58 29.96 31.58
CA ASP A 101 9.49 29.08 31.13
C ASP A 101 8.31 29.09 32.11
N ALA A 102 8.57 29.14 33.43
CA ALA A 102 7.52 29.28 34.44
C ALA A 102 6.75 30.61 34.27
N LEU A 103 7.45 31.72 34.03
CA LEU A 103 6.82 33.03 33.79
C LEU A 103 5.99 33.05 32.49
N VAL A 104 6.43 32.36 31.45
CA VAL A 104 5.63 32.19 30.22
C VAL A 104 4.39 31.35 30.52
N GLY A 105 4.54 30.26 31.27
CA GLY A 105 3.43 29.42 31.71
C GLY A 105 2.38 30.17 32.54
N GLU A 106 2.81 31.07 33.45
CA GLU A 106 1.92 31.92 34.22
C GLU A 106 1.16 32.92 33.33
N LYS A 107 1.84 33.59 32.39
CA LYS A 107 1.18 34.49 31.43
C LYS A 107 0.16 33.77 30.56
N VAL A 108 0.45 32.53 30.14
CA VAL A 108 -0.50 31.70 29.39
C VAL A 108 -1.70 31.32 30.26
N ARG A 109 -1.48 30.98 31.54
CA ARG A 109 -2.56 30.70 32.50
C ARG A 109 -3.42 31.93 32.77
N GLU A 110 -2.81 33.10 32.90
CA GLU A 110 -3.50 34.37 33.10
C GLU A 110 -4.34 34.75 31.87
N ALA A 111 -3.79 34.59 30.66
CA ALA A 111 -4.51 34.82 29.41
C ALA A 111 -5.67 33.83 29.18
N LEU A 112 -5.55 32.60 29.69
CA LEU A 112 -6.62 31.59 29.66
C LEU A 112 -7.69 31.81 30.74
N GLY A 113 -7.48 32.75 31.66
CA GLY A 113 -8.41 33.16 32.72
C GLY A 113 -8.77 32.05 33.73
N PRO A 114 -9.29 32.41 34.91
CA PRO A 114 -9.88 31.43 35.82
C PRO A 114 -11.15 30.84 35.17
N LYS A 115 -11.07 29.58 34.74
CA LYS A 115 -12.24 28.83 34.30
C LYS A 115 -13.23 28.71 35.47
N GLN A 116 -14.37 29.38 35.32
CA GLN A 116 -15.69 28.95 35.80
C GLN A 116 -15.85 28.56 37.29
N GLU A 117 -15.60 29.49 38.22
CA GLU A 117 -16.19 29.37 39.58
C GLU A 117 -17.07 30.56 39.95
N ARG A 118 -17.25 31.55 39.05
CA ARG A 118 -18.05 32.75 39.32
C ARG A 118 -18.97 33.09 38.16
N ALA A 119 -19.99 32.28 37.99
CA ALA A 119 -21.20 32.67 37.26
C ALA A 119 -22.40 31.98 37.92
N ILE A 120 -22.60 32.23 39.21
CA ILE A 120 -23.93 32.04 39.82
C ILE A 120 -24.74 33.21 39.27
N SER A 121 -25.46 32.98 38.18
CA SER A 121 -26.32 33.97 37.54
C SER A 121 -27.45 34.38 38.49
N ASP A 122 -27.84 35.66 38.46
CA ASP A 122 -29.00 36.26 39.15
C ASP A 122 -30.36 35.70 38.64
N ALA A 123 -30.52 34.38 38.64
CA ALA A 123 -31.79 33.73 38.39
C ALA A 123 -32.56 33.62 39.71
N PRO A 124 -33.86 33.94 39.75
CA PRO A 124 -34.65 33.82 40.96
C PRO A 124 -34.63 32.37 41.46
N LEU A 125 -34.13 32.15 42.68
CA LEU A 125 -33.96 30.84 43.32
C LEU A 125 -35.29 30.05 43.43
N VAL A 126 -36.42 30.74 43.33
CA VAL A 126 -37.76 30.19 43.48
C VAL A 126 -38.55 30.42 42.19
N ASP A 127 -39.09 29.35 41.63
CA ASP A 127 -40.00 29.39 40.50
C ASP A 127 -41.31 30.13 40.86
N ARG A 128 -42.07 30.62 39.88
CA ARG A 128 -43.35 31.32 40.09
C ARG A 128 -44.41 30.44 40.79
N ALA A 129 -44.20 29.12 40.81
CA ALA A 129 -45.00 28.14 41.53
C ALA A 129 -44.51 27.89 42.98
N GLY A 130 -43.47 28.58 43.45
CA GLY A 130 -42.93 28.44 44.81
C GLY A 130 -41.93 27.28 45.00
N HIS A 131 -41.38 26.72 43.92
CA HIS A 131 -40.43 25.60 43.98
C HIS A 131 -38.98 26.11 43.89
N LEU A 132 -38.09 25.57 44.72
CA LEU A 132 -36.66 25.93 44.70
C LEU A 132 -35.99 25.34 43.44
N GLN A 133 -35.54 26.20 42.53
CA GLN A 133 -34.74 25.80 41.37
C GLN A 133 -33.25 25.87 41.74
N LEU A 134 -32.71 24.72 42.16
CA LEU A 134 -31.28 24.53 42.45
C LEU A 134 -30.43 24.42 41.18
N VAL A 135 -31.05 24.17 40.03
CA VAL A 135 -30.42 24.09 38.72
C VAL A 135 -31.05 25.17 37.84
N PRO A 136 -30.26 26.06 37.21
CA PRO A 136 -30.81 27.11 36.36
C PRO A 136 -31.55 26.47 35.18
N MET A 137 -32.79 26.91 34.95
CA MET A 137 -33.52 26.53 33.74
C MET A 137 -32.70 26.92 32.50
N PRO A 138 -32.56 26.01 31.53
CA PRO A 138 -31.87 26.33 30.29
C PRO A 138 -32.61 27.47 29.57
N ASP A 139 -31.93 28.58 29.32
CA ASP A 139 -32.44 29.68 28.50
C ASP A 139 -33.02 29.14 27.18
N GLU A 140 -34.06 29.77 26.63
CA GLU A 140 -34.70 29.35 25.37
C GLU A 140 -33.71 29.14 24.21
N ARG A 141 -32.58 29.86 24.24
CA ARG A 141 -31.47 29.68 23.29
C ARG A 141 -30.72 28.37 23.49
N THR A 142 -30.47 27.97 24.73
CA THR A 142 -29.84 26.69 25.07
C THR A 142 -30.80 25.52 24.82
N ALA A 143 -32.09 25.68 25.08
CA ALA A 143 -33.12 24.71 24.72
C ALA A 143 -33.14 24.44 23.20
N ARG A 144 -33.09 25.49 22.36
CA ARG A 144 -33.01 25.34 20.88
C ARG A 144 -31.71 24.70 20.39
N ILE A 145 -30.61 24.85 21.12
CA ILE A 145 -29.31 24.20 20.80
C ILE A 145 -29.36 22.72 21.20
N LEU A 146 -30.02 22.39 22.31
CA LEU A 146 -30.26 21.01 22.73
C LEU A 146 -31.22 20.29 21.78
N GLU A 147 -32.30 20.95 21.32
CA GLU A 147 -33.23 20.41 20.32
C GLU A 147 -32.52 20.03 19.00
N LYS A 148 -31.60 20.87 18.51
CA LYS A 148 -30.77 20.57 17.33
C LYS A 148 -29.73 19.47 17.58
N ASN A 149 -29.42 19.18 18.84
CA ASN A 149 -28.52 18.10 19.25
C ASN A 149 -29.26 16.79 19.57
N THR A 150 -30.59 16.74 19.56
CA THR A 150 -31.34 15.52 19.91
C THR A 150 -31.01 14.34 18.99
N GLU A 151 -30.83 14.59 17.70
CA GLU A 151 -30.40 13.56 16.73
C GLU A 151 -28.95 13.12 17.00
N ALA A 152 -28.05 14.06 17.29
CA ALA A 152 -26.66 13.78 17.62
C ALA A 152 -26.50 13.04 18.97
N GLU A 153 -27.36 13.33 19.95
CA GLU A 153 -27.42 12.65 21.24
C GLU A 153 -28.03 11.25 21.10
N ALA A 154 -29.04 11.08 20.25
CA ALA A 154 -29.57 9.75 19.94
C ALA A 154 -28.52 8.87 19.23
N GLU A 155 -27.70 9.43 18.36
CA GLU A 155 -26.58 8.71 17.74
C GLU A 155 -25.46 8.39 18.73
N LYS A 156 -25.10 9.34 19.60
CA LYS A 156 -24.12 9.11 20.68
C LYS A 156 -24.62 8.06 21.68
N ALA A 157 -25.90 8.09 22.05
CA ALA A 157 -26.49 7.10 22.93
C ALA A 157 -26.55 5.70 22.29
N LYS A 158 -26.83 5.61 20.97
CA LYS A 158 -26.74 4.34 20.23
C LYS A 158 -25.29 3.83 20.17
N LYS A 159 -24.32 4.73 20.02
CA LYS A 159 -22.89 4.39 19.99
C LYS A 159 -22.41 3.92 21.36
N GLN A 160 -22.75 4.64 22.44
CA GLN A 160 -22.46 4.24 23.81
C GLN A 160 -23.10 2.91 24.16
N LYS A 161 -24.37 2.66 23.79
CA LYS A 161 -24.98 1.35 23.96
C LYS A 161 -24.21 0.26 23.23
N ARG A 162 -23.79 0.48 21.98
CA ARG A 162 -22.96 -0.49 21.24
C ARG A 162 -21.59 -0.74 21.91
N GLU A 163 -20.97 0.30 22.45
CA GLU A 163 -19.70 0.21 23.17
C GLU A 163 -19.87 -0.53 24.50
N GLU A 164 -20.91 -0.21 25.26
CA GLU A 164 -21.31 -0.93 26.48
C GLU A 164 -21.68 -2.38 26.18
N ASP A 165 -22.33 -2.66 25.05
CA ASP A 165 -22.68 -4.01 24.62
C ASP A 165 -21.44 -4.82 24.21
N LEU A 166 -20.37 -4.15 23.74
CA LEU A 166 -19.08 -4.77 23.43
C LEU A 166 -18.23 -5.02 24.69
N VAL A 167 -18.31 -4.12 25.68
CA VAL A 167 -17.54 -4.20 26.92
C VAL A 167 -18.24 -5.08 27.97
N THR A 168 -19.57 -5.06 28.03
CA THR A 168 -20.36 -5.82 29.00
C THR A 168 -20.94 -7.07 28.35
N MET A 169 -20.56 -8.25 28.87
CA MET A 169 -21.13 -9.53 28.43
C MET A 169 -22.53 -9.74 29.02
N LYS A 170 -23.52 -9.00 28.54
CA LYS A 170 -24.93 -9.23 28.87
C LYS A 170 -25.49 -10.31 27.94
N PHE A 171 -26.10 -11.35 28.50
CA PHE A 171 -26.73 -12.44 27.73
C PHE A 171 -27.83 -11.97 26.78
N SER A 172 -28.44 -10.81 27.05
CA SER A 172 -29.42 -10.15 26.16
C SER A 172 -28.80 -9.60 24.86
N ASN A 173 -27.48 -9.42 24.80
CA ASN A 173 -26.77 -8.85 23.65
C ASN A 173 -26.09 -9.94 22.80
N ALA A 174 -26.13 -11.20 23.25
CA ALA A 174 -25.60 -12.30 22.49
C ALA A 174 -26.37 -12.44 21.16
N ALA A 175 -25.63 -12.56 20.06
CA ALA A 175 -26.16 -12.69 18.70
C ALA A 175 -27.19 -13.84 18.62
N GLY A 176 -28.47 -13.50 18.74
CA GLY A 176 -29.58 -14.46 18.82
C GLY A 176 -30.74 -14.00 19.69
N TYR A 177 -30.50 -13.17 20.71
CA TYR A 177 -31.57 -12.63 21.56
C TYR A 177 -32.30 -11.48 20.85
N GLY A 178 -33.34 -11.82 20.08
CA GLY A 178 -34.16 -10.87 19.32
C GLY A 178 -34.31 -11.19 17.83
N ASN A 179 -33.37 -11.95 17.24
CA ASN A 179 -33.39 -12.34 15.82
C ASN A 179 -34.29 -13.58 15.54
N GLY A 180 -35.46 -13.67 16.17
CA GLY A 180 -36.39 -14.78 15.97
C GLY A 180 -36.08 -16.07 16.73
N MET A 181 -34.99 -16.10 17.50
CA MET A 181 -34.64 -17.18 18.45
C MET A 181 -35.40 -17.07 19.78
N THR A 182 -36.55 -16.38 19.82
CA THR A 182 -37.46 -16.41 20.98
C THR A 182 -38.07 -17.78 21.19
N LYS A 183 -38.07 -18.60 20.14
CA LYS A 183 -38.42 -20.02 20.21
C LYS A 183 -37.12 -20.83 20.32
N PRO A 184 -36.98 -21.66 21.37
CA PRO A 184 -35.83 -22.52 21.51
C PRO A 184 -35.77 -23.54 20.36
N TRP A 185 -34.58 -24.04 20.03
CA TRP A 185 -34.33 -24.95 18.90
C TRP A 185 -35.19 -26.23 18.91
N TYR A 186 -35.66 -26.67 20.07
CA TYR A 186 -36.59 -27.79 20.22
C TYR A 186 -38.06 -27.46 19.88
N ALA A 187 -38.42 -26.18 19.74
CA ALA A 187 -39.74 -25.76 19.26
C ALA A 187 -39.86 -25.77 17.73
N ALA A 188 -38.75 -25.91 17.00
CA ALA A 188 -38.75 -26.03 15.53
C ALA A 188 -39.23 -27.41 15.03
N GLY A 189 -39.32 -28.41 15.92
CA GLY A 189 -39.76 -29.78 15.59
C GLY A 189 -41.26 -30.05 15.82
N ALA A 190 -42.01 -29.10 16.40
CA ALA A 190 -43.45 -29.25 16.61
C ALA A 190 -44.25 -28.71 15.41
N VAL A 191 -43.91 -29.18 14.21
CA VAL A 191 -44.80 -29.06 13.04
C VAL A 191 -45.53 -30.39 12.95
N GLY A 192 -46.87 -30.33 13.03
CA GLY A 192 -47.75 -31.50 13.08
C GLY A 192 -47.57 -32.47 11.91
N PRO A 193 -48.10 -33.70 12.04
CA PRO A 193 -47.91 -34.75 11.05
C PRO A 193 -48.76 -34.43 9.82
N GLY A 194 -48.15 -33.87 8.78
CA GLY A 194 -48.89 -33.60 7.54
C GLY A 194 -48.21 -32.72 6.49
N MET A 195 -46.88 -32.55 6.50
CA MET A 195 -46.21 -31.90 5.38
C MET A 195 -44.97 -32.69 4.94
N ASP A 196 -45.16 -33.47 3.89
CA ASP A 196 -44.11 -34.09 3.11
C ASP A 196 -43.20 -33.02 2.50
N VAL A 197 -41.94 -32.95 2.94
CA VAL A 197 -40.85 -32.41 2.12
C VAL A 197 -39.63 -33.30 2.27
N ARG A 198 -39.67 -34.43 1.56
CA ARG A 198 -38.45 -35.03 1.02
C ARG A 198 -37.89 -34.05 -0.02
N GLY A 199 -36.70 -33.49 0.21
CA GLY A 199 -35.90 -32.88 -0.85
C GLY A 199 -35.64 -31.38 -0.78
N ALA A 200 -35.51 -30.77 0.39
CA ALA A 200 -34.89 -29.45 0.52
C ALA A 200 -33.51 -29.59 1.18
N ILE A 201 -32.50 -29.85 0.37
CA ILE A 201 -31.09 -29.70 0.75
C ILE A 201 -30.89 -28.23 1.15
N PRO A 202 -30.31 -27.91 2.32
CA PRO A 202 -30.07 -26.52 2.73
C PRO A 202 -28.83 -25.96 2.00
N GLU A 203 -28.84 -25.91 0.66
CA GLU A 203 -27.78 -25.25 -0.11
C GLU A 203 -28.03 -23.75 -0.27
N GLU A 204 -29.28 -23.30 -0.24
CA GLU A 204 -29.58 -21.87 -0.36
C GLU A 204 -29.48 -21.11 0.97
N SER A 205 -29.44 -21.79 2.12
CA SER A 205 -29.36 -21.16 3.44
C SER A 205 -27.94 -20.83 3.89
N SER A 206 -26.89 -21.32 3.22
CA SER A 206 -25.49 -21.06 3.58
C SER A 206 -24.84 -19.90 2.81
N GLY A 207 -25.48 -19.36 1.78
CA GLY A 207 -24.94 -18.26 0.95
C GLY A 207 -25.15 -16.84 1.50
N LYS A 208 -25.89 -16.71 2.63
CA LYS A 208 -26.20 -15.41 3.24
C LYS A 208 -25.19 -15.09 4.36
N ASP A 209 -24.66 -13.88 4.34
CA ASP A 209 -23.78 -13.34 5.38
C ASP A 209 -24.49 -13.31 6.74
N VAL A 210 -23.77 -13.02 7.83
CA VAL A 210 -24.32 -12.87 9.21
C VAL A 210 -25.50 -11.88 9.25
N TRP A 211 -25.57 -10.97 8.28
CA TRP A 211 -26.63 -9.98 8.09
C TRP A 211 -27.70 -10.35 7.04
N GLY A 212 -27.72 -11.58 6.53
CA GLY A 212 -28.76 -12.05 5.60
C GLY A 212 -28.57 -11.65 4.12
N ASN A 213 -27.52 -10.88 3.80
CA ASN A 213 -27.20 -10.48 2.42
C ASN A 213 -26.46 -11.59 1.67
N LEU A 214 -26.76 -11.75 0.38
CA LEU A 214 -26.01 -12.66 -0.49
C LEU A 214 -24.63 -12.06 -0.77
N ASP A 215 -23.57 -12.68 -0.26
CA ASP A 215 -22.20 -12.30 -0.61
C ASP A 215 -21.76 -13.05 -1.89
N PRO A 216 -21.60 -12.34 -3.03
CA PRO A 216 -21.27 -12.98 -4.30
C PRO A 216 -19.91 -13.68 -4.27
N ARG A 217 -18.97 -13.24 -3.43
CA ARG A 217 -17.61 -13.78 -3.35
C ARG A 217 -17.45 -14.86 -2.29
N ARG A 218 -18.50 -15.18 -1.53
CA ARG A 218 -18.44 -16.25 -0.52
C ARG A 218 -18.17 -17.61 -1.15
N LYS A 219 -18.83 -17.92 -2.27
CA LYS A 219 -18.62 -19.16 -3.03
C LYS A 219 -17.17 -19.29 -3.50
N GLU A 220 -16.58 -18.20 -4.01
CA GLU A 220 -15.17 -18.17 -4.41
C GLU A 220 -14.24 -18.38 -3.21
N ARG A 221 -14.53 -17.77 -2.05
CA ARG A 221 -13.74 -17.97 -0.83
C ARG A 221 -13.85 -19.39 -0.29
N GLU A 222 -15.02 -20.00 -0.34
CA GLU A 222 -15.21 -21.40 0.07
C GLU A 222 -14.46 -22.34 -0.88
N GLN A 223 -14.55 -22.12 -2.20
CA GLN A 223 -13.73 -22.85 -3.18
C GLN A 223 -12.24 -22.67 -2.92
N ASN A 224 -11.78 -21.44 -2.66
CA ASN A 224 -10.38 -21.19 -2.34
C ASN A 224 -9.95 -21.85 -1.04
N ARG A 225 -10.83 -21.92 -0.02
CA ARG A 225 -10.56 -22.64 1.24
C ARG A 225 -10.49 -24.15 1.01
N VAL A 226 -11.38 -24.71 0.19
CA VAL A 226 -11.35 -26.13 -0.16
C VAL A 226 -10.07 -26.45 -0.95
N VAL A 227 -9.72 -25.60 -1.92
CA VAL A 227 -8.51 -25.74 -2.74
C VAL A 227 -7.24 -25.54 -1.91
N SER A 228 -7.23 -24.63 -0.92
CA SER A 228 -6.07 -24.40 -0.05
C SER A 228 -5.92 -25.48 1.01
N ASN A 229 -7.02 -26.04 1.50
CA ASN A 229 -7.01 -27.10 2.50
C ASN A 229 -6.81 -28.50 1.90
N ASP A 230 -6.96 -28.66 0.58
CA ASP A 230 -6.69 -29.92 -0.11
C ASP A 230 -5.19 -30.02 -0.51
N PRO A 231 -4.42 -30.96 0.07
CA PRO A 231 -3.02 -31.15 -0.29
C PRO A 231 -2.82 -31.56 -1.75
N PHE A 232 -3.80 -32.24 -2.36
CA PHE A 232 -3.71 -32.65 -3.76
C PHE A 232 -3.86 -31.46 -4.70
N ALA A 233 -4.76 -30.53 -4.40
CA ALA A 233 -4.90 -29.29 -5.14
C ALA A 233 -3.63 -28.41 -5.06
N ALA A 234 -2.98 -28.33 -3.89
CA ALA A 234 -1.69 -27.66 -3.73
C ALA A 234 -0.60 -28.30 -4.62
N MET A 235 -0.54 -29.63 -4.69
CA MET A 235 0.38 -30.35 -5.56
C MET A 235 0.12 -30.06 -7.05
N GLN A 236 -1.14 -30.00 -7.47
CA GLN A 236 -1.50 -29.64 -8.84
C GLN A 236 -1.11 -28.21 -9.18
N GLN A 237 -1.29 -27.26 -8.26
CA GLN A 237 -0.85 -25.87 -8.45
C GLN A 237 0.67 -25.79 -8.60
N ALA A 238 1.43 -26.50 -7.76
CA ALA A 238 2.88 -26.58 -7.88
C ALA A 238 3.33 -27.17 -9.22
N GLN A 239 2.68 -28.25 -9.69
CA GLN A 239 2.97 -28.82 -11.01
C GLN A 239 2.64 -27.87 -12.16
N ARG A 240 1.56 -27.08 -12.05
CA ARG A 240 1.19 -26.05 -13.04
C ARG A 240 2.24 -24.93 -13.07
N GLN A 241 2.68 -24.44 -11.91
CA GLN A 241 3.73 -23.43 -11.81
C GLN A 241 5.05 -23.93 -12.41
N LEU A 242 5.43 -25.18 -12.15
CA LEU A 242 6.62 -25.79 -12.76
C LEU A 242 6.50 -25.81 -14.29
N LYS A 243 5.36 -26.25 -14.84
CA LYS A 243 5.09 -26.25 -16.29
C LYS A 243 5.06 -24.85 -16.90
N GLN A 244 4.58 -23.84 -16.17
CA GLN A 244 4.64 -22.45 -16.62
C GLN A 244 6.09 -21.98 -16.67
N SER A 245 6.88 -22.23 -15.63
CA SER A 245 8.30 -21.85 -15.60
C SER A 245 9.12 -22.50 -16.72
N THR A 246 8.84 -23.75 -17.08
CA THR A 246 9.52 -24.43 -18.19
C THR A 246 9.14 -23.81 -19.53
N LYS A 247 7.86 -23.50 -19.74
CA LYS A 247 7.40 -22.79 -20.95
C LYS A 247 8.00 -21.40 -21.06
N ASP A 248 8.08 -20.67 -19.95
CA ASP A 248 8.68 -19.33 -19.93
C ASP A 248 10.17 -19.38 -20.27
N LYS A 249 10.90 -20.39 -19.75
CA LYS A 249 12.29 -20.66 -20.15
C LYS A 249 12.42 -20.97 -21.63
N GLU A 250 11.56 -21.84 -22.18
CA GLU A 250 11.56 -22.16 -23.61
C GLU A 250 11.29 -20.91 -24.47
N VAL A 251 10.32 -20.09 -24.10
CA VAL A 251 10.01 -18.84 -24.79
C VAL A 251 11.19 -17.88 -24.73
N TRP A 252 11.81 -17.74 -23.55
CA TRP A 252 13.00 -16.91 -23.36
C TRP A 252 14.19 -17.40 -24.19
N GLU A 253 14.45 -18.71 -24.22
CA GLU A 253 15.49 -19.29 -25.04
C GLU A 253 15.23 -19.09 -26.54
N LEU A 254 13.98 -19.25 -26.99
CA LEU A 254 13.60 -18.99 -28.37
C LEU A 254 13.78 -17.51 -28.74
N GLN A 255 13.44 -16.58 -27.85
CA GLN A 255 13.68 -15.15 -28.04
C GLN A 255 15.18 -14.86 -28.12
N ARG A 256 15.97 -15.38 -27.18
CA ARG A 256 17.42 -15.23 -27.15
C ARG A 256 18.10 -15.83 -28.39
N GLN A 257 17.65 -16.99 -28.86
CA GLN A 257 18.14 -17.59 -30.10
C GLN A 257 17.78 -16.75 -31.31
N LYS A 258 16.57 -16.18 -31.38
CA LYS A 258 16.18 -15.25 -32.45
C LYS A 258 17.03 -13.98 -32.44
N GLU A 259 17.32 -13.42 -31.28
CA GLU A 259 18.22 -12.26 -31.14
C GLU A 259 19.63 -12.58 -31.61
N LEU A 260 20.19 -13.72 -31.20
CA LEU A 260 21.52 -14.17 -31.66
C LEU A 260 21.53 -14.43 -33.17
N GLN A 261 20.48 -15.02 -33.73
CA GLN A 261 20.36 -15.19 -35.18
C GLN A 261 20.24 -13.85 -35.89
N ALA A 262 19.47 -12.89 -35.37
CA ALA A 262 19.35 -11.56 -35.92
C ALA A 262 20.69 -10.79 -35.89
N LEU A 263 21.49 -10.95 -34.83
CA LEU A 263 22.84 -10.39 -34.76
C LEU A 263 23.77 -11.02 -35.81
N LYS A 264 23.75 -12.35 -35.95
CA LYS A 264 24.55 -13.06 -36.97
C LYS A 264 24.17 -12.63 -38.39
N THR A 265 22.87 -12.54 -38.69
CA THR A 265 22.42 -12.11 -40.02
C THR A 265 22.77 -10.65 -40.29
N ALA A 266 22.65 -9.76 -39.30
CA ALA A 266 23.05 -8.36 -39.43
C ALA A 266 24.58 -8.21 -39.63
N GLU A 267 25.38 -9.02 -38.94
CA GLU A 267 26.83 -9.06 -39.12
C GLU A 267 27.22 -9.57 -40.51
N ASP A 268 26.60 -10.68 -40.95
CA ASP A 268 26.80 -11.23 -42.30
C ASP A 268 26.40 -10.23 -43.38
N GLU A 269 25.29 -9.49 -43.18
CA GLU A 269 24.88 -8.45 -44.10
C GLU A 269 25.89 -7.30 -44.13
N ARG A 270 26.40 -6.85 -42.98
CA ARG A 270 27.49 -5.86 -42.92
C ARG A 270 28.73 -6.36 -43.65
N ARG A 271 29.11 -7.63 -43.48
CA ARG A 271 30.25 -8.25 -44.17
C ARG A 271 30.04 -8.31 -45.69
N ARG A 272 28.84 -8.68 -46.14
CA ARG A 272 28.47 -8.68 -47.57
C ARG A 272 28.50 -7.27 -48.17
N ARG A 273 27.96 -6.27 -47.46
CA ARG A 273 28.02 -4.85 -47.88
C ARG A 273 29.47 -4.38 -48.01
N ARG A 274 30.34 -4.69 -47.03
CA ARG A 274 31.79 -4.40 -47.10
C ARG A 274 32.45 -5.02 -48.34
N ARG A 275 32.20 -6.31 -48.61
CA ARG A 275 32.74 -7.00 -49.80
C ARG A 275 32.25 -6.38 -51.12
N LYS A 276 30.98 -5.97 -51.19
CA LYS A 276 30.45 -5.27 -52.39
C LYS A 276 31.13 -3.92 -52.62
N HIS A 277 31.33 -3.13 -51.56
CA HIS A 277 32.05 -1.86 -51.67
C HIS A 277 33.52 -2.04 -52.10
N GLU A 278 34.16 -3.11 -51.64
CA GLU A 278 35.53 -3.45 -52.04
C GLU A 278 35.62 -3.89 -53.51
N HIS A 279 34.65 -4.66 -54.00
CA HIS A 279 34.59 -5.06 -55.42
C HIS A 279 34.37 -3.87 -56.35
N HIS A 280 33.43 -2.97 -56.03
CA HIS A 280 33.18 -1.78 -56.86
C HIS A 280 34.40 -0.85 -56.93
N ARG A 281 35.14 -0.66 -55.84
CA ARG A 281 36.40 0.10 -55.87
C ARG A 281 37.46 -0.55 -56.76
N ARG A 282 37.41 -1.87 -56.94
CA ARG A 282 38.36 -2.61 -57.79
C ARG A 282 37.97 -2.59 -59.26
N ASP A 283 36.67 -2.46 -59.56
CA ASP A 283 36.17 -2.28 -60.93
C ASP A 283 36.39 -0.83 -61.42
N ASP A 284 36.29 0.18 -60.54
CA ASP A 284 36.55 1.59 -60.88
C ASP A 284 38.01 1.85 -61.34
N VAL A 285 38.99 1.07 -60.85
CA VAL A 285 40.38 1.14 -61.35
C VAL A 285 40.60 0.35 -62.65
N GLY A 286 39.64 -0.50 -63.04
CA GLY A 286 39.65 -1.20 -64.33
C GLY A 286 39.12 -0.34 -65.48
N GLU A 287 38.17 0.56 -65.20
CA GLU A 287 37.52 1.41 -66.22
C GLU A 287 38.43 2.53 -66.75
N LEU A 288 39.42 3.00 -65.97
CA LEU A 288 40.45 3.93 -66.47
C LEU A 288 41.51 3.28 -67.37
N LYS A 289 41.58 1.94 -67.44
CA LYS A 289 42.60 1.24 -68.26
C LYS A 289 42.16 0.99 -69.71
N GLY A 290 40.92 1.33 -70.06
CA GLY A 290 40.37 1.24 -71.41
C GLY A 290 40.32 2.56 -72.19
N PHE A 291 40.70 3.68 -71.58
CA PHE A 291 40.75 4.98 -72.23
C PHE A 291 42.08 5.17 -72.97
N SER A 292 42.18 4.63 -74.20
CA SER A 292 43.26 4.96 -75.13
C SER A 292 42.89 6.20 -75.92
N LEU A 293 43.74 7.24 -75.89
CA LEU A 293 43.55 8.52 -76.61
C LEU A 293 43.61 8.40 -78.15
N ASP A 294 43.78 7.19 -78.70
CA ASP A 294 44.01 6.91 -80.13
C ASP A 294 42.90 6.08 -80.82
N ALA A 295 41.81 5.73 -80.13
CA ALA A 295 40.72 4.96 -80.75
C ALA A 295 39.73 5.89 -81.48
N MET A 296 40.08 6.28 -82.70
CA MET A 296 39.17 6.88 -83.68
C MET A 296 38.14 5.85 -84.14
N THR A 297 36.86 6.26 -84.11
CA THR A 297 35.71 5.79 -84.92
C THR A 297 35.43 4.27 -84.98
N ASP A 298 34.30 3.81 -84.45
CA ASP A 298 33.19 3.35 -85.32
C ASP A 298 31.94 2.91 -84.53
N ARG A 299 30.85 2.80 -85.29
CA ARG A 299 29.46 2.54 -84.88
C ARG A 299 29.21 1.17 -84.22
N SER A 300 28.05 1.10 -83.57
CA SER A 300 27.15 -0.07 -83.37
C SER A 300 27.29 -0.91 -82.09
N GLY A 301 26.15 -1.28 -81.49
CA GLY A 301 26.04 -2.52 -80.71
C GLY A 301 25.22 -2.51 -79.41
N GLU A 302 24.14 -3.28 -79.41
CA GLU A 302 23.69 -4.15 -78.30
C GLU A 302 22.91 -3.61 -77.07
N ARG A 303 21.58 -3.59 -77.25
CA ARG A 303 20.52 -4.19 -76.40
C ARG A 303 20.92 -4.70 -74.99
N ARG A 304 20.25 -4.18 -73.94
CA ARG A 304 20.01 -4.91 -72.68
C ARG A 304 18.54 -4.88 -72.30
N ARG A 305 17.84 -6.01 -72.50
CA ARG A 305 16.49 -6.29 -71.99
C ARG A 305 16.61 -6.74 -70.53
N HIS A 306 15.96 -6.04 -69.61
CA HIS A 306 15.77 -6.51 -68.23
C HIS A 306 14.43 -7.25 -68.14
N ASP A 307 14.50 -8.55 -67.88
CA ASP A 307 13.35 -9.43 -67.73
C ASP A 307 12.93 -9.47 -66.24
N HIS A 308 11.70 -9.02 -65.96
CA HIS A 308 11.14 -8.98 -64.61
C HIS A 308 10.48 -10.33 -64.27
N ARG A 309 11.12 -11.15 -63.43
CA ARG A 309 10.45 -12.29 -62.79
C ARG A 309 9.76 -11.85 -61.49
N SER A 310 8.47 -11.52 -61.59
CA SER A 310 7.57 -11.48 -60.45
C SER A 310 7.44 -12.89 -59.86
N ARG A 311 7.56 -13.01 -58.55
CA ARG A 311 7.42 -14.28 -57.81
C ARG A 311 6.32 -14.07 -56.79
N ASP A 312 5.08 -14.14 -57.25
CA ASP A 312 3.90 -14.24 -56.40
C ASP A 312 3.99 -15.48 -55.53
N ARG A 313 3.93 -15.27 -54.22
CA ARG A 313 3.71 -16.32 -53.21
C ARG A 313 2.41 -15.99 -52.50
N SER A 314 1.31 -16.44 -53.07
CA SER A 314 0.04 -16.62 -52.37
C SER A 314 0.25 -17.67 -51.27
N ARG A 315 0.01 -17.26 -50.03
CA ARG A 315 -0.07 -18.16 -48.87
C ARG A 315 -1.47 -18.02 -48.31
N GLU A 316 -2.40 -18.77 -48.88
CA GLU A 316 -3.66 -19.10 -48.23
C GLU A 316 -3.34 -19.95 -46.99
N ARG A 317 -3.72 -19.47 -45.82
CA ARG A 317 -3.91 -20.32 -44.65
C ARG A 317 -5.36 -20.19 -44.21
N ASN A 318 -6.14 -21.18 -44.65
CA ASN A 318 -7.37 -21.63 -44.03
C ASN A 318 -7.19 -21.68 -42.51
N ARG A 319 -8.06 -20.98 -41.79
CA ARG A 319 -8.35 -21.23 -40.38
C ARG A 319 -9.81 -21.63 -40.30
N LYS A 320 -10.04 -22.94 -40.28
CA LYS A 320 -11.28 -23.56 -39.81
C LYS A 320 -11.15 -23.74 -38.29
N GLU A 321 -12.27 -23.42 -37.63
CA GLU A 321 -12.79 -23.92 -36.34
C GLU A 321 -11.87 -23.92 -35.10
#